data_AF-G8G1U0-F1
#
_entry.id   AF-G8G1U0-F1
#
_cell.length_a   1.000
_cell.length_b   1.000
_cell.length_c   1.000
_cell.angle_alpha   90.00
_cell.angle_beta   90.00
_cell.angle_gamma   90.00
#
_symmetry.space_group_name_H-M   'P 1'
#
loop_
_entity.id
_entity.type
_entity.pdbx_description
1 polymer ?
#
loop_
_entity_poly.entity_id
_entity_poly.type
_entity_poly.pdbx_seq_one_letter_code
_entity_poly.pdbx_strand_id
1 'polypeptide(L)'
;YFLKYLLGTKNGVMNEDLGKRGGFKPTEAEWQDEGAIGKLDLVTTLDFHMSSTCVYSDIVLPTATWYEKDDMNTSDMHPFIHPLSAAIDPAWEARSDWEIYK
;
A
#
# COMPACT_ATOMS: atom_id res chain seq x y z
N TYR A 1 2.19 -5.33 12.85
CA TYR A 1 3.08 -6.26 12.12
C TYR A 1 3.71 -5.63 10.88
N PHE A 2 2.95 -4.99 9.99
CA PHE A 2 3.49 -4.30 8.81
C PHE A 2 4.67 -3.36 9.13
N LEU A 3 4.47 -2.44 10.09
CA LEU A 3 5.51 -1.53 10.58
C LEU A 3 6.79 -2.26 11.05
N LYS A 4 6.65 -3.42 11.72
CA LYS A 4 7.78 -4.21 12.23
C LYS A 4 8.49 -4.96 11.09
N TYR A 5 7.79 -5.86 10.42
CA TYR A 5 8.42 -6.84 9.55
C TYR A 5 8.62 -6.35 8.11
N LEU A 6 7.79 -5.45 7.62
CA LEU A 6 7.91 -4.92 6.26
C LEU A 6 8.68 -3.61 6.23
N LEU A 7 8.28 -2.62 7.04
CA LEU A 7 8.94 -1.30 7.05
C LEU A 7 10.16 -1.20 7.98
N GLY A 8 10.25 -2.04 9.01
CA GLY A 8 11.34 -1.98 9.98
C GLY A 8 11.30 -0.78 10.94
N THR A 9 10.14 -0.15 11.12
CA THR A 9 9.98 1.03 11.98
C THR A 9 9.59 0.68 13.42
N LYS A 10 9.51 1.71 14.27
CA LYS A 10 8.84 1.61 15.57
C LYS A 10 7.44 1.03 15.37
N ASN A 11 7.07 0.12 16.25
CA ASN A 11 5.82 -0.64 16.15
C ASN A 11 5.29 -0.95 17.55
N GLY A 12 3.98 -1.23 17.63
CA GLY A 12 3.27 -1.53 18.89
C GLY A 12 3.00 -3.02 19.11
N VAL A 13 3.85 -3.93 18.60
CA VAL A 13 3.67 -5.37 18.86
C VAL A 13 4.00 -5.66 20.32
N MET A 14 3.00 -6.06 21.10
CA MET A 14 3.16 -6.33 22.55
C MET A 14 3.48 -7.79 22.87
N ASN A 15 3.09 -8.72 21.98
CA ASN A 15 3.26 -10.14 22.21
C ASN A 15 4.64 -10.63 21.80
N GLU A 16 5.15 -11.61 22.53
CA GLU A 16 6.34 -12.36 22.13
C GLU A 16 6.04 -13.34 20.99
N ASP A 17 7.02 -13.52 20.11
CA ASP A 17 6.95 -14.48 19.00
C ASP A 17 6.88 -15.93 19.52
N LEU A 18 6.27 -16.85 18.75
CA LEU A 18 6.00 -18.23 19.20
C LEU A 18 7.27 -18.96 19.71
N GLY A 19 8.41 -18.73 19.07
CA GLY A 19 9.69 -19.33 19.47
C GLY A 19 10.14 -18.94 20.88
N LYS A 20 9.88 -17.70 21.31
CA LYS A 20 10.21 -17.23 22.66
C LYS A 20 9.33 -17.85 23.74
N ARG A 21 8.09 -18.19 23.38
CA ARG A 21 7.11 -18.81 24.27
C ARG A 21 7.20 -20.34 24.30
N GLY A 22 8.15 -20.94 23.59
CA GLY A 22 8.23 -22.40 23.43
C GLY A 22 7.01 -22.99 22.70
N GLY A 23 6.35 -22.19 21.88
CA GLY A 23 5.18 -22.61 21.11
C GLY A 23 5.53 -23.58 19.97
N PHE A 24 4.49 -24.09 19.32
CA PHE A 24 4.63 -24.95 18.14
C PHE A 24 5.39 -24.23 17.02
N LYS A 25 6.46 -24.87 16.52
CA LYS A 25 7.18 -24.44 15.32
C LYS A 25 6.61 -25.20 14.11
N PRO A 26 6.21 -24.50 13.03
CA PRO A 26 5.69 -25.14 11.82
C PRO A 26 6.73 -26.08 11.20
N THR A 27 6.28 -27.16 10.57
CA THR A 27 7.12 -28.15 9.89
C THR A 27 7.27 -27.89 8.39
N GLU A 28 6.36 -27.11 7.80
CA GLU A 28 6.34 -26.79 6.36
C GLU A 28 7.07 -25.47 6.02
N ALA A 29 7.44 -24.69 7.04
CA ALA A 29 8.14 -23.42 6.87
C ALA A 29 9.40 -23.42 7.74
N GLU A 30 10.49 -22.91 7.19
CA GLU A 30 11.72 -22.72 7.96
C GLU A 30 11.49 -21.75 9.10
N TRP A 31 11.87 -22.16 10.30
CA TRP A 31 11.76 -21.34 11.49
C TRP A 31 13.06 -20.58 11.75
N GLN A 32 12.96 -19.26 11.89
CA GLN A 32 14.04 -18.40 12.36
C GLN A 32 13.62 -17.76 13.69
N ASP A 33 14.44 -17.90 14.73
CA ASP A 33 14.11 -17.38 16.06
C ASP A 33 14.08 -15.84 16.09
N GLU A 34 14.90 -15.19 15.27
CA GLU A 34 14.81 -13.75 14.97
C GLU A 34 14.32 -13.56 13.54
N GLY A 35 13.04 -13.21 13.39
CA GLY A 35 12.45 -12.98 12.07
C GLY A 35 12.99 -11.71 11.42
N ALA A 36 13.17 -11.74 10.09
CA ALA A 36 13.60 -10.58 9.31
C ALA A 36 12.65 -9.37 9.48
N ILE A 37 13.25 -8.20 9.69
CA ILE A 37 12.64 -6.89 9.93
C ILE A 37 13.03 -5.97 8.77
N GLY A 38 12.13 -5.07 8.35
CA GLY A 38 12.42 -4.11 7.28
C GLY A 38 12.68 -4.77 5.92
N LYS A 39 11.79 -5.71 5.52
CA LYS A 39 11.96 -6.49 4.29
C LYS A 39 11.82 -5.69 2.99
N LEU A 40 11.19 -4.52 3.03
CA LEU A 40 10.97 -3.70 1.84
C LEU A 40 12.14 -2.73 1.67
N ASP A 41 12.81 -2.81 0.51
CA ASP A 41 13.90 -1.89 0.17
C ASP A 41 13.39 -0.52 -0.31
N LEU A 42 12.17 -0.46 -0.85
CA LEU A 42 11.54 0.77 -1.35
C LEU A 42 10.01 0.67 -1.26
N VAL A 43 9.39 1.70 -0.68
CA VAL A 43 7.93 1.88 -0.66
C VAL A 43 7.57 3.14 -1.40
N THR A 44 6.92 2.98 -2.56
CA THR A 44 6.37 4.08 -3.35
C THR A 44 4.86 4.03 -3.30
N THR A 45 4.22 5.14 -2.93
CA THR A 45 2.76 5.26 -2.86
C THR A 45 2.26 6.33 -3.82
N LEU A 46 1.21 6.02 -4.58
CA LEU A 46 0.48 6.96 -5.42
C LEU A 46 -0.80 7.34 -4.68
N ASP A 47 -0.99 8.62 -4.42
CA ASP A 47 -2.18 9.12 -3.70
C ASP A 47 -2.46 10.58 -4.06
N PHE A 48 -3.72 10.98 -4.04
CA PHE A 48 -4.15 12.36 -4.26
C PHE A 48 -4.30 13.12 -2.94
N HIS A 49 -4.16 12.44 -1.80
CA HIS A 49 -4.06 13.07 -0.48
C HIS A 49 -2.97 12.39 0.36
N MET A 50 -2.47 13.08 1.39
CA MET A 50 -1.45 12.53 2.29
C MET A 50 -2.06 11.51 3.26
N SER A 51 -2.25 10.28 2.80
CA SER A 51 -2.76 9.16 3.60
C SER A 51 -1.73 8.68 4.64
N SER A 52 -2.18 7.86 5.61
CA SER A 52 -1.25 7.25 6.57
C SER A 52 -0.20 6.39 5.89
N THR A 53 -0.53 5.71 4.79
CA THR A 53 0.45 4.96 3.98
C THR A 53 1.50 5.87 3.38
N CYS A 54 1.10 7.02 2.82
CA CYS A 54 2.04 8.01 2.28
C CYS A 54 3.04 8.49 3.34
N VAL A 55 2.57 8.74 4.57
CA VAL A 55 3.44 9.18 5.69
C VAL A 55 4.53 8.16 6.04
N TYR A 56 4.29 6.87 5.77
CA TYR A 56 5.26 5.79 6.00
C TYR A 56 6.00 5.35 4.72
N SER A 57 5.79 6.01 3.58
CA SER A 57 6.43 5.68 2.30
C SER A 57 7.71 6.47 2.10
N ASP A 58 8.65 5.91 1.34
CA ASP A 58 9.89 6.59 0.96
C ASP A 58 9.65 7.62 -0.15
N ILE A 59 8.75 7.29 -1.09
CA ILE A 59 8.37 8.14 -2.22
C ILE A 59 6.85 8.23 -2.28
N VAL A 60 6.34 9.45 -2.46
CA VAL A 60 4.93 9.72 -2.69
C VAL A 60 4.81 10.41 -4.04
N LEU A 61 4.01 9.85 -4.94
CA LEU A 61 3.73 10.39 -6.27
C LEU A 61 2.29 10.93 -6.30
N PRO A 62 2.08 12.21 -6.70
CA PRO A 62 0.73 12.77 -6.74
C PRO A 62 -0.06 12.16 -7.90
N THR A 63 -1.11 11.40 -7.57
CA THR A 63 -2.04 10.86 -8.59
C THR A 63 -3.26 11.76 -8.78
N ALA A 64 -3.87 11.68 -9.96
CA ALA A 64 -5.08 12.41 -10.30
C ALA A 64 -6.30 11.86 -9.53
N THR A 65 -7.20 12.76 -9.12
CA THR A 65 -8.49 12.36 -8.55
C THR A 65 -9.38 11.71 -9.61
N TRP A 66 -10.50 11.14 -9.18
CA TRP A 66 -11.47 10.50 -10.09
C TRP A 66 -12.13 11.48 -11.08
N TYR A 67 -12.05 12.79 -10.82
CA TYR A 67 -12.60 13.83 -11.70
C TYR A 67 -11.56 14.44 -12.64
N GLU A 68 -10.35 13.90 -12.67
CA GLU A 68 -9.22 14.43 -13.43
C GLU A 68 -8.61 13.37 -14.37
N LYS A 69 -9.27 12.22 -14.54
CA LYS A 69 -8.80 11.12 -15.40
C LYS A 69 -9.94 10.35 -16.04
N ASP A 70 -9.62 9.72 -17.17
CA ASP A 70 -10.54 8.81 -17.86
C ASP A 70 -10.29 7.36 -17.42
N ASP A 71 -11.35 6.67 -17.02
CA ASP A 71 -11.33 5.26 -16.61
C ASP A 71 -12.74 4.64 -16.73
N MET A 72 -12.93 3.37 -16.37
CA MET A 72 -14.24 2.70 -16.34
C MET A 72 -14.53 2.08 -14.97
N ASN A 73 -15.81 2.09 -14.56
CA ASN A 73 -16.27 1.51 -13.31
C ASN A 73 -17.49 0.59 -13.51
N THR A 74 -17.51 -0.51 -12.74
CA THR A 74 -18.62 -1.47 -12.62
C THR A 74 -18.75 -1.92 -11.16
N SER A 75 -19.92 -2.44 -10.77
CA SER A 75 -20.15 -3.03 -9.45
C SER A 75 -21.08 -4.24 -9.53
N ASP A 76 -20.95 -5.19 -8.60
CA ASP A 76 -21.85 -6.35 -8.45
C ASP A 76 -23.32 -5.96 -8.24
N MET A 77 -23.59 -4.75 -7.75
CA MET A 77 -24.92 -4.29 -7.38
C MET A 77 -25.83 -3.99 -8.59
N HIS A 78 -25.28 -3.82 -9.79
CA HIS A 78 -26.04 -3.43 -10.97
C HIS A 78 -25.34 -3.84 -12.29
N PRO A 79 -26.07 -4.00 -13.40
CA PRO A 79 -25.49 -4.44 -14.68
C PRO A 79 -24.89 -3.30 -15.53
N PHE A 80 -24.70 -2.09 -14.98
CA PHE A 80 -24.20 -0.94 -15.73
C PHE A 80 -22.68 -0.79 -15.64
N ILE A 81 -22.05 -0.51 -16.79
CA ILE A 81 -20.69 0.01 -16.92
C ILE A 81 -20.75 1.50 -17.28
N HIS A 82 -19.93 2.31 -16.63
CA HIS A 82 -19.91 3.76 -16.84
C HIS A 82 -18.49 4.32 -16.65
N PRO A 83 -18.15 5.43 -17.30
CA PRO A 83 -16.81 6.00 -17.23
C PRO A 83 -16.59 6.90 -16.01
N LEU A 84 -15.33 7.03 -15.62
CA LEU A 84 -14.80 8.26 -15.03
C LEU A 84 -14.35 9.16 -16.19
N SER A 85 -14.55 10.46 -16.08
CA SER A 85 -14.11 11.41 -17.10
C SER A 85 -13.48 12.63 -16.47
N ALA A 86 -12.40 13.10 -17.08
CA ALA A 86 -11.71 14.30 -16.64
C ALA A 86 -12.62 15.53 -16.83
N ALA A 87 -13.08 16.10 -15.72
CA ALA A 87 -13.81 17.37 -15.70
C ALA A 87 -12.85 18.55 -15.95
N ILE A 88 -11.62 18.43 -15.47
CA ILE A 88 -10.48 19.32 -15.70
C ILE A 88 -9.19 18.49 -15.81
N ASP A 89 -8.11 19.09 -16.30
CA ASP A 89 -6.78 18.48 -16.23
C ASP A 89 -6.34 18.29 -14.76
N PRO A 90 -5.56 17.24 -14.44
CA PRO A 90 -5.03 17.04 -13.09
C PRO A 90 -4.36 18.28 -12.51
N ALA A 91 -4.76 18.68 -11.31
CA ALA A 91 -4.21 19.86 -10.67
C ALA A 91 -2.72 19.70 -10.33
N TRP A 92 -1.98 20.81 -10.45
CA TRP A 92 -0.54 20.89 -10.18
C TRP A 92 0.29 19.89 -11.01
N GLU A 93 1.10 19.06 -10.36
CA GLU A 93 1.96 18.06 -11.00
C GLU A 93 1.35 16.65 -10.93
N ALA A 94 0.07 16.54 -10.54
CA ALA A 94 -0.62 15.26 -10.51
C ALA A 94 -0.72 14.66 -11.91
N ARG A 95 -0.71 13.34 -11.99
CA ARG A 95 -0.91 12.57 -13.22
C ARG A 95 -1.82 11.39 -12.94
N SER A 96 -2.54 10.89 -13.95
CA SER A 96 -3.30 9.65 -13.76
C SER A 96 -2.34 8.49 -13.45
N ASP A 97 -2.82 7.49 -12.70
CA ASP A 97 -2.01 6.30 -12.38
C ASP A 97 -1.41 5.67 -13.64
N TRP A 98 -2.17 5.67 -14.74
CA TRP A 98 -1.72 5.21 -16.05
C TRP A 98 -0.49 5.98 -16.58
N GLU A 99 -0.52 7.31 -16.56
CA GLU A 99 0.61 8.14 -17.02
C GLU A 99 1.81 8.11 -16.07
N ILE A 100 1.62 7.73 -14.79
CA ILE A 100 2.73 7.56 -13.84
C ILE A 100 3.50 6.27 -14.12
N TYR A 101 2.80 5.18 -14.47
CA TYR A 101 3.44 3.89 -14.75
C TYR A 101 3.96 3.72 -16.18
N LYS A 102 3.45 4.49 -17.15
CA LYS A 102 3.86 4.45 -18.57
C LYS A 102 5.32 4.88 -18.77
#